data_AF-A0A820RYA6-F1
#
_entry.id   AF-A0A820RYA6-F1
#
_cell.length_a   1.000
_cell.length_b   1.000
_cell.length_c   1.000
_cell.angle_alpha   90.00
_cell.angle_beta   90.00
_cell.angle_gamma   90.00
#
_symmetry.space_group_name_H-M   'P 1'
#
loop_
_entity.id
_entity.type
_entity.pdbx_description
1 polymer ?
#
loop_
_entity_poly.entity_id
_entity_poly.type
_entity_poly.pdbx_seq_one_letter_code
_entity_poly.pdbx_strand_id
1 'polypeptide(L)'
;VARLCNNFKAINDPDQQYHIIKTCQDTFKNGGLERMRFTYPPMIMQAYALTFRYKDIREQDEKWEKKCQKLFQLSNQLINTLTKLETNDLSLRLYLQGALTASEIRSENAETIAYEFFSQVI
;
A
#
# COMPACT_ATOMS: atom_id res chain seq x y z
N VAL A 1 10.77 -13.96 0.91
CA VAL A 1 10.42 -12.60 1.40
C VAL A 1 8.92 -12.38 1.50
N ALA A 2 8.10 -12.77 0.50
CA ALA A 2 6.63 -12.69 0.58
C ALA A 2 6.00 -13.39 1.82
N ARG A 3 6.53 -14.57 2.22
CA ARG A 3 6.15 -15.24 3.48
C ARG A 3 6.49 -14.42 4.73
N LEU A 4 7.62 -13.72 4.73
CA LEU A 4 8.06 -12.87 5.84
C LEU A 4 7.14 -11.67 5.97
N CYS A 5 6.79 -11.04 4.84
CA CYS A 5 5.79 -9.97 4.82
C CYS A 5 4.42 -10.47 5.28
N ASN A 6 3.94 -11.62 4.78
CA ASN A 6 2.63 -12.15 5.19
C ASN A 6 2.57 -12.52 6.68
N ASN A 7 3.72 -12.88 7.27
CA ASN A 7 3.87 -13.13 8.70
C ASN A 7 3.98 -11.84 9.55
N PHE A 8 4.07 -10.66 8.94
CA PHE A 8 4.06 -9.36 9.65
C PHE A 8 2.65 -8.84 9.96
N LYS A 9 1.60 -9.66 9.82
CA LYS A 9 0.29 -9.32 10.37
C LYS A 9 0.39 -9.29 11.90
N ALA A 10 0.69 -8.11 12.46
CA ALA A 10 0.40 -7.86 13.86
C ALA A 10 -1.11 -8.09 14.03
N ILE A 11 -1.48 -9.10 14.80
CA ILE A 11 -2.89 -9.51 14.95
C ILE A 11 -3.66 -8.47 15.76
N ASN A 12 -2.97 -7.74 16.66
CA ASN A 12 -3.63 -6.94 17.68
C ASN A 12 -3.63 -5.44 17.40
N ASP A 13 -2.69 -4.89 16.62
CA ASP A 13 -2.56 -3.44 16.46
C ASP A 13 -2.22 -3.01 15.02
N PRO A 14 -3.11 -2.26 14.34
CA PRO A 14 -2.89 -1.82 12.96
C PRO A 14 -1.81 -0.73 12.82
N ASP A 15 -1.59 0.09 13.85
CA ASP A 15 -0.53 1.10 13.85
C ASP A 15 0.86 0.46 13.95
N GLN A 16 1.01 -0.57 14.77
CA GLN A 16 2.22 -1.40 14.81
C GLN A 16 2.48 -2.03 13.44
N GLN A 17 1.45 -2.53 12.76
CA GLN A 17 1.60 -3.05 11.39
C GLN A 17 2.07 -1.96 10.41
N TYR A 18 1.55 -0.73 10.53
CA TYR A 18 2.03 0.41 9.73
C TYR A 18 3.52 0.71 9.99
N HIS A 19 3.94 0.70 11.25
CA HIS A 19 5.35 0.89 11.62
C HIS A 19 6.26 -0.20 11.04
N ILE A 20 5.85 -1.46 11.11
CA ILE A 20 6.60 -2.58 10.51
C ILE A 20 6.75 -2.38 8.99
N ILE A 21 5.66 -2.03 8.30
CA ILE A 21 5.71 -1.70 6.86
C ILE A 21 6.72 -0.58 6.62
N LYS A 22 6.70 0.50 7.41
CA LYS A 22 7.68 1.60 7.25
C LYS A 22 9.13 1.17 7.48
N THR A 23 9.42 0.37 8.50
CA THR A 23 10.77 -0.16 8.75
C THR A 23 11.23 -1.10 7.64
N CYS A 24 10.33 -1.95 7.12
CA CYS A 24 10.60 -2.80 5.96
C CYS A 24 10.89 -1.97 4.71
N GLN A 25 10.17 -0.86 4.49
CA GLN A 25 10.40 0.04 3.36
C GLN A 25 11.85 0.53 3.37
N ASP A 26 12.28 1.05 4.52
CA ASP A 26 13.62 1.60 4.70
C ASP A 26 14.70 0.54 4.52
N THR A 27 14.50 -0.63 5.14
CA THR A 27 15.42 -1.77 5.03
C THR A 27 15.56 -2.27 3.58
N PHE A 28 14.45 -2.41 2.86
CA PHE A 28 14.46 -2.89 1.48
C PHE A 28 14.96 -1.84 0.49
N LYS A 29 14.87 -0.55 0.82
CA LYS A 29 15.45 0.52 0.01
C LYS A 29 16.97 0.35 -0.15
N ASN A 30 17.65 -0.18 0.86
CA ASN A 30 19.09 -0.48 0.85
C ASN A 30 19.44 -1.77 0.08
N GLY A 31 18.44 -2.58 -0.29
CA GLY A 31 18.63 -3.90 -0.91
C GLY A 31 18.89 -3.88 -2.42
N GLY A 32 18.87 -2.72 -3.07
CA GLY A 32 19.07 -2.58 -4.51
C GLY A 32 17.82 -2.91 -5.35
N LEU A 33 17.83 -2.45 -6.60
CA LEU A 33 16.66 -2.42 -7.49
C LEU A 33 16.10 -3.82 -7.82
N GLU A 34 16.96 -4.82 -8.02
CA GLU A 34 16.52 -6.20 -8.32
C GLU A 34 15.73 -6.84 -7.18
N ARG A 35 16.05 -6.52 -5.92
CA ARG A 35 15.30 -7.04 -4.77
C ARG A 35 13.96 -6.34 -4.64
N MET A 36 13.89 -5.04 -4.91
CA MET A 36 12.65 -4.25 -4.83
C MET A 36 11.54 -4.81 -5.72
N ARG A 37 11.87 -5.33 -6.91
CA ARG A 37 10.92 -5.98 -7.83
C ARG A 37 10.12 -7.10 -7.17
N PHE A 38 10.72 -7.84 -6.24
CA PHE A 38 10.08 -8.98 -5.57
C PHE A 38 9.56 -8.65 -4.17
N THR A 39 10.05 -7.58 -3.53
CA THR A 39 9.63 -7.20 -2.17
C THR A 39 8.53 -6.14 -2.13
N TYR A 40 8.50 -5.21 -3.09
CA TYR A 40 7.54 -4.11 -3.09
C TYR A 40 6.10 -4.57 -3.42
N PRO A 41 5.85 -5.46 -4.41
CA PRO A 41 4.49 -5.93 -4.68
C PRO A 41 3.79 -6.57 -3.47
N PRO A 42 4.38 -7.52 -2.72
CA PRO A 42 3.71 -8.09 -1.55
C PRO A 42 3.56 -7.07 -0.41
N MET A 43 4.40 -6.05 -0.36
CA MET A 43 4.32 -4.96 0.62
C MET A 43 3.16 -4.00 0.32
N ILE A 44 2.98 -3.63 -0.94
CA ILE A 44 1.83 -2.83 -1.41
C ILE A 44 0.52 -3.56 -1.11
N MET A 45 0.46 -4.87 -1.40
CA MET A 45 -0.73 -5.68 -1.08
C MET A 45 -1.05 -5.70 0.41
N GLN A 46 -0.04 -5.64 1.28
CA GLN A 46 -0.25 -5.53 2.72
C GLN A 46 -0.66 -4.15 3.18
N ALA A 47 -0.17 -3.09 2.53
CA ALA A 47 -0.66 -1.74 2.75
C ALA A 47 -2.15 -1.66 2.44
N TYR A 48 -2.61 -2.24 1.32
CA TYR A 48 -4.04 -2.33 0.98
C TYR A 48 -4.83 -3.21 1.96
N ALA A 49 -4.29 -4.36 2.40
CA ALA A 49 -4.97 -5.15 3.43
C ALA A 49 -5.13 -4.36 4.76
N LEU A 50 -4.15 -3.51 5.10
CA LEU A 50 -4.18 -2.69 6.29
C LEU A 50 -5.19 -1.55 6.20
N THR A 51 -5.43 -0.97 5.02
CA THR A 51 -6.48 0.05 4.86
C THR A 51 -7.87 -0.52 5.13
N PHE A 52 -8.15 -1.77 4.76
CA PHE A 52 -9.38 -2.46 5.15
C PHE A 52 -9.49 -2.68 6.67
N ARG A 53 -8.38 -2.97 7.36
CA ARG A 53 -8.37 -3.07 8.83
C ARG A 53 -8.68 -1.73 9.50
N TYR A 54 -8.11 -0.63 9.01
CA TYR A 54 -8.46 0.70 9.51
C TYR A 54 -9.93 1.06 9.29
N LYS A 55 -10.52 0.61 8.18
CA LYS A 55 -11.96 0.77 7.92
C LYS A 55 -12.83 -0.01 8.92
N ASP A 56 -12.37 -1.19 9.35
CA ASP A 56 -13.08 -2.04 10.31
C ASP A 56 -13.13 -1.39 11.70
N ILE A 57 -12.04 -0.75 12.12
CA ILE A 57 -11.94 -0.04 13.41
C ILE A 57 -12.33 1.45 13.33
N ARG A 58 -13.00 1.89 12.26
CA ARG A 58 -13.28 3.32 12.01
C ARG A 58 -14.02 4.04 13.13
N GLU A 59 -14.83 3.32 13.92
CA GLU A 59 -15.58 3.87 15.05
C GLU A 59 -14.69 4.13 16.27
N GLN A 60 -13.52 3.50 16.33
CA GLN A 60 -12.57 3.60 17.45
C GLN A 60 -11.42 4.56 17.14
N ASP A 61 -11.23 4.93 15.87
CA ASP A 61 -10.11 5.75 15.40
C ASP A 61 -10.59 6.85 14.47
N GLU A 62 -10.76 8.06 15.00
CA GLU A 62 -11.15 9.25 14.24
C GLU A 62 -10.14 9.63 13.13
N LYS A 63 -8.92 9.11 13.18
CA LYS A 63 -7.85 9.40 12.21
C LYS A 63 -7.68 8.30 11.17
N TRP A 64 -8.57 7.29 11.14
CA TRP A 64 -8.47 6.14 10.23
C TRP A 64 -8.33 6.57 8.76
N GLU A 65 -9.06 7.60 8.31
CA GLU A 65 -8.97 8.11 6.93
C GLU A 65 -7.59 8.69 6.60
N LYS A 66 -7.02 9.47 7.52
CA LYS A 66 -5.66 10.03 7.37
C LYS A 66 -4.61 8.92 7.34
N LYS A 67 -4.81 7.83 8.10
CA LYS A 67 -3.92 6.66 8.08
C LYS A 67 -4.04 5.91 6.75
N CYS A 68 -5.25 5.72 6.23
CA CYS A 68 -5.48 5.17 4.90
C CYS A 68 -4.81 6.01 3.81
N GLN A 69 -4.95 7.34 3.86
CA GLN A 69 -4.31 8.24 2.89
C GLN A 69 -2.79 8.08 2.87
N LYS A 70 -2.14 7.98 4.04
CA LYS A 70 -0.69 7.71 4.13
C LYS A 70 -0.29 6.37 3.50
N LEU A 71 -1.12 5.34 3.64
CA LEU A 71 -0.91 4.03 3.03
C LEU A 71 -1.05 4.07 1.50
N PHE A 72 -2.02 4.82 0.97
CA PHE A 72 -2.16 5.03 -0.46
C PHE A 72 -0.98 5.81 -1.04
N GLN A 73 -0.55 6.90 -0.38
CA GLN A 73 0.64 7.66 -0.77
C GLN A 73 1.90 6.79 -0.77
N LEU A 74 2.10 5.98 0.28
CA LEU A 74 3.19 5.02 0.36
C LEU A 74 3.15 4.03 -0.81
N SER A 75 1.97 3.47 -1.11
CA SER A 75 1.79 2.51 -2.19
C SER A 75 2.13 3.15 -3.55
N ASN A 76 1.66 4.38 -3.80
CA ASN A 76 1.96 5.13 -5.01
C ASN A 76 3.48 5.38 -5.18
N GLN A 77 4.18 5.73 -4.10
CA GLN A 77 5.65 5.89 -4.12
C GLN A 77 6.38 4.60 -4.48
N LEU A 78 5.93 3.46 -3.92
CA LEU A 78 6.52 2.15 -4.21
C LEU A 78 6.27 1.72 -5.66
N ILE A 79 5.04 1.91 -6.17
CA ILE A 79 4.69 1.58 -7.55
C ILE A 79 5.49 2.45 -8.53
N ASN A 80 5.60 3.76 -8.30
CA ASN A 80 6.44 4.65 -9.12
C ASN A 80 7.91 4.22 -9.16
N THR A 81 8.42 3.67 -8.05
CA THR A 81 9.77 3.13 -8.01
C THR A 81 9.89 1.87 -8.88
N LEU A 82 8.86 1.01 -8.89
CA LEU A 82 8.82 -0.19 -9.73
C LEU A 82 8.68 0.15 -11.22
N THR A 83 7.90 1.17 -11.58
CA THR A 83 7.72 1.58 -12.99
C THR A 83 9.03 2.00 -13.65
N LYS A 84 9.97 2.60 -12.88
CA LYS A 84 11.31 2.95 -13.36
C LYS A 84 12.21 1.75 -13.70
N LEU A 85 11.80 0.53 -13.33
CA LEU A 85 12.58 -0.71 -13.46
C LEU A 85 12.10 -1.63 -14.59
N GLU A 86 11.23 -1.13 -15.48
CA GLU A 86 10.62 -1.87 -16.59
C GLU A 86 9.71 -3.04 -16.16
N THR A 87 8.52 -2.71 -15.63
CA THR A 87 7.41 -3.68 -15.50
C THR A 87 6.04 -3.00 -15.68
N ASN A 88 5.73 -2.54 -16.90
CA ASN A 88 4.46 -1.85 -17.20
C ASN A 88 3.23 -2.66 -16.75
N ASP A 89 3.20 -3.96 -17.03
CA ASP A 89 2.06 -4.83 -16.71
C ASP A 89 1.85 -5.03 -15.19
N LEU A 90 2.93 -5.08 -14.41
CA LEU A 90 2.82 -5.25 -12.96
C LEU A 90 2.40 -3.95 -12.25
N SER A 91 3.03 -2.82 -12.61
CA SER A 91 2.66 -1.52 -12.05
C SER A 91 1.21 -1.16 -12.37
N LEU A 92 0.76 -1.46 -13.60
CA LEU A 92 -0.63 -1.29 -14.02
C LEU A 92 -1.61 -2.03 -13.09
N ARG A 93 -1.39 -3.33 -12.87
CA ARG A 93 -2.23 -4.13 -11.97
C ARG A 93 -2.22 -3.60 -10.54
N LEU A 94 -1.07 -3.14 -10.05
CA LEU A 94 -0.95 -2.57 -8.71
C LEU A 94 -1.72 -1.25 -8.58
N TYR A 95 -1.68 -0.39 -9.60
CA TYR A 95 -2.46 0.84 -9.63
C TYR A 95 -3.97 0.55 -9.64
N LEU A 96 -4.42 -0.37 -10.50
CA LEU A 96 -5.83 -0.77 -10.56
C LEU A 96 -6.30 -1.37 -9.22
N GLN A 97 -5.48 -2.18 -8.58
CA GLN A 97 -5.80 -2.72 -7.26
C GLN A 97 -5.93 -1.62 -6.20
N GLY A 98 -5.08 -0.58 -6.27
CA GLY A 98 -5.18 0.60 -5.41
C GLY A 98 -6.48 1.38 -5.62
N ALA A 99 -6.87 1.60 -6.88
CA ALA A 99 -8.13 2.26 -7.22
C ALA A 99 -9.34 1.48 -6.70
N LEU A 100 -9.39 0.16 -6.93
CA LEU A 100 -10.44 -0.72 -6.40
C LEU A 100 -10.51 -0.66 -4.87
N THR A 101 -9.36 -0.74 -4.20
CA THR A 101 -9.27 -0.66 -2.73
C THR A 101 -9.79 0.68 -2.22
N ALA A 102 -9.44 1.80 -2.87
CA ALA A 102 -9.95 3.12 -2.51
C ALA A 102 -11.47 3.19 -2.65
N SER A 103 -12.03 2.74 -3.79
CA SER A 103 -13.47 2.70 -4.03
C SER A 103 -14.23 1.83 -3.01
N GLU A 104 -13.67 0.69 -2.61
CA GLU A 104 -14.30 -0.19 -1.63
C GLU A 104 -14.30 0.41 -0.22
N ILE A 105 -13.28 1.19 0.13
CA ILE A 105 -13.17 1.77 1.47
C ILE A 105 -14.21 2.87 1.70
N ARG A 106 -14.64 3.57 0.65
CA ARG A 106 -15.65 4.65 0.71
C ARG A 106 -15.32 5.72 1.77
N SER A 107 -14.04 6.05 1.91
CA SER A 107 -13.58 7.25 2.63
C SER A 107 -13.99 8.49 1.85
N GLU A 108 -14.09 9.65 2.50
CA GLU A 108 -14.43 10.93 1.86
C GLU A 108 -13.49 11.26 0.68
N ASN A 109 -12.21 10.88 0.81
CA ASN A 109 -11.19 11.11 -0.21
C ASN A 109 -11.02 9.94 -1.20
N ALA A 110 -11.86 8.91 -1.13
CA ALA A 110 -11.72 7.71 -1.94
C ALA A 110 -11.79 7.98 -3.44
N GLU A 111 -12.67 8.89 -3.87
CA GLU A 111 -12.85 9.24 -5.28
C GLU A 111 -11.61 9.93 -5.84
N THR A 112 -11.07 10.91 -5.12
CA THR A 112 -9.83 11.60 -5.48
C THR A 112 -8.66 10.62 -5.58
N ILE A 113 -8.51 9.72 -4.60
CA ILE A 113 -7.44 8.71 -4.61
C ILE A 113 -7.63 7.75 -5.79
N ALA A 114 -8.85 7.27 -6.04
CA ALA A 114 -9.11 6.40 -7.19
C ALA A 114 -8.76 7.10 -8.50
N TYR A 115 -9.15 8.36 -8.66
CA TYR A 115 -8.82 9.17 -9.84
C TYR A 115 -7.31 9.35 -10.02
N GLU A 116 -6.57 9.66 -8.95
CA GLU A 116 -5.11 9.74 -9.00
C GLU A 116 -4.50 8.43 -9.49
N PHE A 117 -4.95 7.29 -8.96
CA PHE A 117 -4.46 5.98 -9.36
C PHE A 117 -4.80 5.64 -10.82
N PHE A 118 -6.00 6.00 -11.29
CA PHE A 118 -6.38 5.85 -12.71
C PHE A 118 -5.54 6.75 -13.62
N SER A 119 -5.20 7.97 -13.20
CA SER A 119 -4.37 8.89 -14.00
C SER A 119 -2.95 8.35 -14.24
N GLN A 120 -2.42 7.49 -13.36
CA GLN A 120 -1.10 6.88 -13.50
C GLN A 120 -1.08 5.65 -14.43
N VAL A 121 -2.26 5.19 -14.85
CA VAL A 121 -2.47 4.02 -15.70
C VAL A 121 -2.63 4.40 -17.18
N ILE A 122 -3.08 5.63 -17.45
CA ILE A 122 -3.35 6.19 -18.78
C ILE A 122 -2.07 6.82 -19.34
#